data_AF-R7U0G4-F1
#
_entry.id   AF-R7U0G4-F1
#
_cell.length_a   1.000
_cell.length_b   1.000
_cell.length_c   1.000
_cell.angle_alpha   90.00
_cell.angle_beta   90.00
_cell.angle_gamma   90.00
#
_symmetry.space_group_name_H-M   'P 1'
#
loop_
_entity.id
_entity.type
_entity.pdbx_description
1 polymer ?
#
loop_
_entity_poly.entity_id
_entity_poly.type
_entity_poly.pdbx_seq_one_letter_code
_entity_poly.pdbx_strand_id
1 'polypeptide(L)'
;GLGFSVTTRDNPAGGNCPIYIKNIMPKGAAVEDGRLKPGDRLLEVNGVEMTGKDQTGAVSILRQAPLNSTVTLVVSRQVIDVTNQDGKEMEQGEGTEAEARDVLTLNIALEGTSGLGVNVKGKVTPSPDGSLREGIFIKSVLPEGAAAKDGRLRVNDQLMAVNQQSLVGLKNIQSMEVLRKAMTQDAPFPGQIQLIVAR
;
A
#
# COMPACT_ATOMS: atom_id res chain seq x y z
N GLY A 1 24.50 -15.46 5.28
CA GLY A 1 23.32 -15.16 4.44
C GLY A 1 23.14 -13.65 4.36
N LEU A 2 22.49 -13.13 3.33
CA LEU A 2 22.46 -11.69 3.02
C LEU A 2 21.65 -10.83 4.01
N GLY A 3 20.89 -11.45 4.92
CA GLY A 3 20.23 -10.73 6.01
C GLY A 3 18.94 -10.01 5.62
N PHE A 4 18.27 -10.42 4.54
CA PHE A 4 16.95 -9.91 4.17
C PHE A 4 16.06 -11.03 3.62
N SER A 5 14.75 -10.76 3.53
CA SER A 5 13.76 -11.66 2.95
C SER A 5 13.11 -11.02 1.73
N VAL A 6 12.68 -11.85 0.79
CA VAL A 6 12.03 -11.40 -0.45
C VAL A 6 10.60 -11.93 -0.54
N THR A 7 9.73 -11.17 -1.19
CA THR A 7 8.35 -11.54 -1.46
C THR A 7 7.97 -11.18 -2.89
N THR A 8 7.18 -12.04 -3.52
CA THR A 8 6.37 -11.65 -4.68
C THR A 8 5.06 -11.05 -4.18
N ARG A 9 4.41 -10.23 -5.00
CA ARG A 9 2.98 -9.94 -4.85
C ARG A 9 2.26 -10.83 -5.86
N ASP A 10 1.30 -11.62 -5.42
CA ASP A 10 0.48 -12.43 -6.31
C ASP A 10 -0.18 -11.52 -7.36
N ASN A 11 0.20 -11.73 -8.62
CA ASN A 11 -0.48 -11.13 -9.75
C ASN A 11 -1.43 -12.19 -10.34
N PRO A 12 -2.74 -12.13 -10.06
CA PRO A 12 -3.69 -13.12 -10.56
C PRO A 12 -3.85 -13.09 -12.09
N ALA A 13 -3.26 -12.12 -12.80
CA ALA A 13 -3.31 -11.99 -14.25
C ALA A 13 -2.16 -12.70 -15.01
N GLY A 14 -1.31 -13.49 -14.34
CA GLY A 14 -0.26 -14.28 -15.02
C GLY A 14 0.89 -13.47 -15.62
N GLY A 15 1.02 -12.19 -15.26
CA GLY A 15 2.15 -11.34 -15.66
C GLY A 15 3.31 -11.38 -14.65
N ASN A 16 4.53 -11.08 -15.14
CA ASN A 16 5.79 -11.00 -14.39
C ASN A 16 5.62 -10.58 -12.92
N CYS A 17 5.95 -11.47 -11.99
CA CYS A 17 5.84 -11.22 -10.54
C CYS A 17 7.08 -10.44 -10.04
N PRO A 18 6.99 -9.13 -9.77
CA PRO A 18 8.12 -8.39 -9.22
C PRO A 18 8.51 -8.90 -7.82
N ILE A 19 9.82 -8.98 -7.60
CA ILE A 19 10.43 -9.39 -6.33
C ILE A 19 10.71 -8.16 -5.48
N TYR A 20 10.24 -8.16 -4.24
CA TYR A 20 10.44 -7.06 -3.29
C TYR A 20 11.18 -7.51 -2.04
N ILE A 21 11.96 -6.60 -1.46
CA ILE A 21 12.54 -6.77 -0.14
C ILE A 21 11.42 -6.63 0.90
N LYS A 22 11.14 -7.69 1.65
CA LYS A 22 10.08 -7.72 2.66
C LYS A 22 10.59 -7.21 4.01
N ASN A 23 11.56 -7.91 4.58
CA ASN A 23 12.18 -7.55 5.86
C ASN A 23 13.70 -7.58 5.74
N ILE A 24 14.35 -6.67 6.47
CA ILE A 24 15.80 -6.71 6.74
C ILE A 24 16.00 -7.22 8.16
N MET A 25 16.83 -8.24 8.32
CA MET A 25 17.06 -8.93 9.58
C MET A 25 18.09 -8.18 10.43
N PRO A 26 17.87 -8.06 11.75
CA PRO A 26 18.87 -7.50 12.66
C PRO A 26 20.15 -8.37 12.63
N LYS A 27 21.32 -7.72 12.65
CA LYS A 27 22.65 -8.36 12.56
C LYS A 27 22.96 -9.08 11.24
N GLY A 28 22.28 -8.73 10.15
CA GLY A 28 22.55 -9.25 8.80
C GLY A 28 23.37 -8.29 7.92
N ALA A 29 24.05 -8.83 6.90
CA ALA A 29 24.89 -8.02 6.00
C ALA A 29 24.16 -6.83 5.35
N ALA A 30 22.87 -6.99 5.01
CA ALA A 30 22.05 -5.91 4.46
C ALA A 30 21.75 -4.76 5.44
N VAL A 31 21.64 -5.02 6.75
CA VAL A 31 21.47 -3.94 7.74
C VAL A 31 22.80 -3.29 8.09
N GLU A 32 23.90 -4.04 8.06
CA GLU A 32 25.26 -3.50 8.26
C GLU A 32 25.67 -2.56 7.12
N ASP A 33 25.33 -2.89 5.88
CA ASP A 33 25.51 -1.99 4.73
C ASP A 33 24.55 -0.79 4.77
N GLY A 34 23.32 -1.00 5.28
CA GLY A 34 22.35 0.06 5.57
C GLY A 34 21.70 0.73 4.34
N ARG A 35 22.17 0.42 3.12
CA ARG A 35 21.61 1.03 1.90
C ARG A 35 20.31 0.39 1.47
N LEU A 36 20.13 -0.92 1.64
CA LEU A 36 18.92 -1.66 1.26
C LEU A 36 17.76 -1.33 2.21
N LYS A 37 16.52 -1.26 1.72
CA LYS A 37 15.32 -0.97 2.53
C LYS A 37 14.18 -1.94 2.25
N PRO A 38 13.33 -2.25 3.25
CA PRO A 38 12.03 -2.88 3.00
C PRO A 38 11.23 -2.07 1.97
N GLY A 39 10.63 -2.76 1.00
CA GLY A 39 9.88 -2.17 -0.10
C GLY A 39 10.68 -1.94 -1.39
N ASP A 40 12.01 -2.07 -1.36
CA ASP A 40 12.82 -2.02 -2.58
C ASP A 40 12.43 -3.15 -3.54
N ARG A 41 12.27 -2.84 -4.82
CA ARG A 41 12.08 -3.85 -5.87
C ARG A 41 13.45 -4.35 -6.32
N LEU A 42 13.67 -5.65 -6.25
CA LEU A 42 14.89 -6.28 -6.72
C LEU A 42 14.83 -6.46 -8.24
N LEU A 43 15.74 -5.78 -8.94
CA LEU A 43 15.85 -5.82 -10.40
C LEU A 43 16.93 -6.79 -10.85
N GLU A 44 18.10 -6.77 -10.18
CA GLU A 44 19.22 -7.64 -10.53
C GLU A 44 19.99 -8.10 -9.30
N VAL A 45 20.62 -9.28 -9.42
CA VAL A 45 21.54 -9.85 -8.44
C VAL A 45 22.81 -10.27 -9.17
N ASN A 46 23.95 -9.65 -8.85
CA ASN A 46 25.25 -9.88 -9.51
C ASN A 46 25.17 -9.79 -11.05
N GLY A 47 24.36 -8.86 -11.57
CA GLY A 47 24.13 -8.68 -13.02
C GLY A 47 23.14 -9.66 -13.65
N VAL A 48 22.50 -10.54 -12.87
CA VAL A 48 21.42 -11.41 -13.34
C VAL A 48 20.08 -10.71 -13.14
N GLU A 49 19.34 -10.52 -14.23
CA GLU A 49 18.02 -9.90 -14.23
C GLU A 49 16.96 -10.78 -13.53
N MET A 50 16.09 -10.14 -12.74
CA MET A 50 15.05 -10.77 -11.93
C MET A 50 13.65 -10.65 -12.57
N THR A 51 13.54 -10.00 -13.72
CA THR A 51 12.30 -9.90 -14.51
C THR A 51 11.81 -11.30 -14.90
N GLY A 52 10.55 -11.60 -14.62
CA GLY A 52 9.93 -12.90 -14.92
C GLY A 52 10.40 -14.07 -14.04
N LYS A 53 11.27 -13.82 -13.05
CA LYS A 53 11.60 -14.83 -12.03
C LYS A 53 10.50 -14.88 -10.98
N ASP A 54 10.16 -16.09 -10.58
CA ASP A 54 9.32 -16.34 -9.41
C ASP A 54 10.14 -16.21 -8.12
N GLN A 55 9.46 -16.25 -6.98
CA GLN A 55 10.13 -16.15 -5.67
C GLN A 55 11.21 -17.24 -5.50
N THR A 56 10.94 -18.45 -5.97
CA THR A 56 11.86 -19.59 -5.87
C THR A 56 13.12 -19.36 -6.69
N GLY A 57 12.98 -18.92 -7.94
CA GLY A 57 14.11 -18.58 -8.82
C GLY A 57 14.94 -17.43 -8.25
N ALA A 58 14.29 -16.40 -7.70
CA ALA A 58 14.97 -15.28 -7.07
C ALA A 58 15.80 -15.71 -5.84
N VAL A 59 15.23 -16.57 -4.98
CA VAL A 59 15.94 -17.12 -3.81
C VAL A 59 17.11 -18.00 -4.23
N SER A 60 16.96 -18.78 -5.31
CA SER A 60 18.05 -19.61 -5.84
C SER A 60 19.25 -18.76 -6.28
N ILE A 61 19.00 -17.68 -7.03
CA ILE A 61 20.05 -16.75 -7.47
C ILE A 61 20.74 -16.07 -6.26
N LEU A 62 19.97 -15.59 -5.28
CA LEU A 62 20.51 -14.99 -4.06
C LEU A 62 21.34 -15.95 -3.21
N ARG A 63 21.07 -17.26 -3.29
CA ARG A 63 21.83 -18.32 -2.60
C ARG A 63 23.06 -18.80 -3.35
N GLN A 64 23.11 -18.61 -4.67
CA GLN A 64 24.27 -18.94 -5.51
C GLN A 64 25.43 -17.94 -5.35
N ALA A 65 25.19 -16.81 -4.67
CA ALA A 65 26.25 -15.87 -4.31
C ALA A 65 27.33 -16.57 -3.44
N PRO A 66 28.63 -16.46 -3.78
CA PRO A 66 29.70 -17.06 -3.00
C PRO A 66 29.70 -16.55 -1.56
N LEU A 67 30.04 -17.43 -0.60
CA LEU A 67 30.27 -17.00 0.78
C LEU A 67 31.52 -16.11 0.82
N ASN A 68 31.47 -15.03 1.60
CA ASN A 68 32.55 -14.05 1.77
C ASN A 68 32.87 -13.20 0.52
N SER A 69 31.97 -13.13 -0.47
CA SER A 69 32.07 -12.19 -1.60
C SER A 69 31.06 -11.06 -1.51
N THR A 70 31.38 -9.93 -2.15
CA THR A 70 30.44 -8.83 -2.33
C THR A 70 29.30 -9.25 -3.27
N VAL A 71 28.06 -9.01 -2.85
CA VAL A 71 26.88 -9.17 -3.71
C VAL A 71 26.43 -7.80 -4.18
N THR A 72 26.33 -7.64 -5.50
CA THR A 72 25.81 -6.41 -6.12
C THR A 72 24.32 -6.58 -6.38
N LEU A 73 23.51 -5.71 -5.80
CA LEU A 73 22.07 -5.70 -6.03
C LEU A 73 21.70 -4.43 -6.81
N VAL A 74 20.98 -4.59 -7.92
CA VAL A 74 20.30 -3.46 -8.56
C VAL A 74 18.88 -3.47 -8.04
N VAL A 75 18.50 -2.40 -7.35
CA VAL A 75 17.17 -2.24 -6.78
C VAL A 75 16.52 -0.97 -7.31
N SER A 76 15.25 -1.08 -7.66
CA SER A 76 14.40 0.09 -7.84
C SER A 76 13.78 0.41 -6.49
N ARG A 77 14.27 1.48 -5.89
CA ARG A 77 13.58 2.18 -4.82
C ARG A 77 12.74 3.25 -5.48
N GLN A 78 11.42 3.16 -5.38
CA GLN A 78 10.62 4.35 -5.55
C GLN A 78 10.99 5.27 -4.39
N VAL A 79 11.85 6.25 -4.67
CA VAL A 79 12.04 7.39 -3.80
C VAL A 79 10.66 8.02 -3.74
N ILE A 80 9.94 7.84 -2.62
CA ILE A 80 8.87 8.76 -2.29
C ILE A 80 9.61 10.01 -1.84
N ASP A 81 10.18 10.73 -2.80
CA ASP A 81 10.75 12.03 -2.54
C ASP A 81 9.56 12.95 -2.32
N VAL A 82 9.53 13.54 -1.14
CA VAL A 82 8.49 14.45 -0.70
C VAL A 82 8.69 15.81 -1.36
N THR A 83 8.85 15.86 -2.69
CA THR A 83 8.84 17.08 -3.49
C THR A 83 8.58 16.75 -4.96
N ASN A 84 7.37 17.11 -5.41
CA ASN A 84 6.85 17.36 -6.77
C ASN A 84 7.65 16.92 -8.03
N GLN A 85 6.92 16.20 -8.91
CA GLN A 85 6.99 16.16 -10.40
C GLN A 85 8.24 15.44 -11.00
N ASP A 86 8.21 14.55 -12.00
CA ASP A 86 7.25 14.23 -13.08
C ASP A 86 7.64 12.85 -13.71
N GLY A 87 6.68 12.08 -14.27
CA GLY A 87 6.96 11.27 -15.47
C GLY A 87 6.98 9.72 -15.45
N LYS A 88 5.77 9.11 -15.58
CA LYS A 88 5.36 7.94 -16.43
C LYS A 88 5.98 6.55 -16.12
N GLU A 89 5.28 5.42 -16.22
CA GLU A 89 4.30 4.93 -17.21
C GLU A 89 3.22 4.07 -16.50
N MET A 90 1.92 4.36 -16.67
CA MET A 90 0.98 3.84 -17.69
C MET A 90 0.81 2.32 -17.73
N GLU A 91 -0.35 1.83 -17.24
CA GLU A 91 -1.28 0.89 -17.91
C GLU A 91 -2.70 1.22 -17.35
N GLN A 92 -3.53 2.01 -18.05
CA GLN A 92 -4.65 1.63 -18.95
C GLN A 92 -5.47 0.41 -18.47
N GLY A 93 -6.79 0.38 -18.36
CA GLY A 93 -7.94 1.32 -18.43
C GLY A 93 -8.98 0.79 -17.41
N GLU A 94 -10.07 1.45 -17.05
CA GLU A 94 -11.18 1.95 -17.86
C GLU A 94 -11.74 3.22 -17.19
N GLY A 95 -12.08 4.24 -17.98
CA GLY A 95 -13.46 4.70 -18.04
C GLY A 95 -13.56 6.17 -17.64
N THR A 96 -13.66 7.04 -18.66
CA THR A 96 -14.30 8.34 -18.56
C THR A 96 -15.67 8.16 -17.96
N GLU A 97 -15.94 8.70 -16.78
CA GLU A 97 -17.33 8.90 -16.37
C GLU A 97 -17.44 9.81 -15.14
N ALA A 98 -18.07 10.96 -15.36
CA ALA A 98 -18.68 11.75 -14.31
C ALA A 98 -19.96 11.02 -13.85
N GLU A 99 -19.81 9.79 -13.35
CA GLU A 99 -20.94 9.01 -12.83
C GLU A 99 -21.23 9.47 -11.41
N ALA A 100 -22.52 9.55 -11.10
CA ALA A 100 -23.02 9.77 -9.76
C ALA A 100 -22.55 8.61 -8.86
N ARG A 101 -21.36 8.74 -8.27
CA ARG A 101 -20.87 7.81 -7.27
C ARG A 101 -21.87 7.77 -6.13
N ASP A 102 -22.26 6.57 -5.72
CA ASP A 102 -23.17 6.40 -4.60
C ASP A 102 -22.43 6.79 -3.32
N VAL A 103 -22.81 7.94 -2.75
CA VAL A 103 -22.27 8.41 -1.48
C VAL A 103 -23.06 7.80 -0.34
N LEU A 104 -22.41 6.98 0.46
CA LEU A 104 -23.00 6.25 1.58
C LEU A 104 -22.43 6.76 2.90
N THR A 105 -23.31 7.00 3.88
CA THR A 105 -22.92 7.26 5.27
C THR A 105 -23.06 5.99 6.09
N LEU A 106 -21.94 5.53 6.66
CA LEU A 106 -21.85 4.28 7.42
C LEU A 106 -21.45 4.58 8.86
N ASN A 107 -22.28 4.19 9.83
CA ASN A 107 -21.92 4.22 11.25
C ASN A 107 -21.51 2.82 11.67
N ILE A 108 -20.21 2.58 11.86
CA ILE A 108 -19.65 1.27 12.18
C ILE A 108 -19.32 1.23 13.68
N ALA A 109 -19.84 0.21 14.39
CA ALA A 109 -19.54 0.00 15.79
C ALA A 109 -18.12 -0.58 15.97
N LEU A 110 -17.31 0.07 16.80
CA LEU A 110 -15.97 -0.36 17.15
C LEU A 110 -16.05 -1.25 18.40
N GLU A 111 -16.38 -2.52 18.20
CA GLU A 111 -16.43 -3.50 19.30
C GLU A 111 -15.03 -4.07 19.57
N GLY A 112 -14.41 -3.67 20.69
CA GLY A 112 -13.13 -4.20 21.18
C GLY A 112 -11.91 -3.31 20.87
N THR A 113 -10.71 -3.84 21.07
CA THR A 113 -9.43 -3.09 20.95
C THR A 113 -8.83 -3.10 19.53
N SER A 114 -9.46 -3.76 18.57
CA SER A 114 -8.88 -4.04 17.24
C SER A 114 -9.11 -2.96 16.16
N GLY A 115 -9.78 -1.85 16.50
CA GLY A 115 -10.03 -0.74 15.58
C GLY A 115 -11.02 -1.08 14.45
N LEU A 116 -11.00 -0.28 13.37
CA LEU A 116 -11.96 -0.40 12.25
C LEU A 116 -11.83 -1.71 11.44
N GLY A 117 -10.66 -2.35 11.45
CA GLY A 117 -10.46 -3.62 10.76
C GLY A 117 -10.36 -3.51 9.24
N VAL A 118 -9.70 -2.48 8.72
CA VAL A 118 -9.54 -2.26 7.27
C VAL A 118 -8.09 -1.91 6.93
N ASN A 119 -7.65 -2.34 5.75
CA ASN A 119 -6.43 -1.83 5.12
C ASN A 119 -6.82 -0.79 4.07
N VAL A 120 -6.12 0.34 4.07
CA VAL A 120 -6.36 1.44 3.13
C VAL A 120 -5.14 1.69 2.25
N LYS A 121 -5.36 2.28 1.06
CA LYS A 121 -4.33 2.68 0.11
C LYS A 121 -4.61 4.10 -0.40
N GLY A 122 -3.57 4.88 -0.63
CA GLY A 122 -3.67 6.12 -1.42
C GLY A 122 -3.75 5.78 -2.90
N LYS A 123 -4.66 6.43 -3.63
CA LYS A 123 -4.67 6.41 -5.09
C LYS A 123 -4.69 7.84 -5.59
N VAL A 124 -3.85 8.10 -6.58
CA VAL A 124 -3.90 9.33 -7.35
C VAL A 124 -4.63 9.00 -8.65
N THR A 125 -5.74 9.68 -8.90
CA THR A 125 -6.53 9.54 -10.12
C THR A 125 -6.50 10.84 -10.91
N PRO A 126 -6.33 10.79 -12.24
CA PRO A 126 -6.52 11.98 -13.06
C PRO A 126 -7.97 12.45 -12.95
N SER A 127 -8.13 13.75 -12.79
CA SER A 127 -9.42 14.43 -12.83
C SER A 127 -9.73 14.87 -14.27
N PRO A 128 -11.01 15.12 -14.59
CA PRO A 128 -11.40 15.60 -15.91
C PRO A 128 -10.75 16.94 -16.32
N ASP A 129 -10.34 17.75 -15.35
CA ASP A 129 -9.64 19.02 -15.55
C ASP A 129 -8.11 18.86 -15.74
N GLY A 130 -7.61 17.62 -15.82
CA GLY A 130 -6.18 17.32 -15.94
C GLY A 130 -5.42 17.41 -14.62
N SER A 131 -6.05 17.82 -13.51
CA SER A 131 -5.44 17.80 -12.18
C SER A 131 -5.39 16.40 -11.59
N LEU A 132 -4.46 16.16 -10.69
CA LEU A 132 -4.36 14.89 -9.97
C LEU A 132 -5.23 14.95 -8.69
N ARG A 133 -6.22 14.07 -8.59
CA ARG A 133 -7.02 13.87 -7.37
C ARG A 133 -6.41 12.75 -6.53
N GLU A 134 -6.02 13.08 -5.31
CA GLU A 134 -5.62 12.10 -4.30
C GLU A 134 -6.86 11.62 -3.53
N GLY A 135 -6.91 10.33 -3.20
CA GLY A 135 -7.96 9.76 -2.39
C GLY A 135 -7.50 8.52 -1.61
N ILE A 136 -8.21 8.22 -0.54
CA ILE A 136 -8.00 7.00 0.25
C ILE A 136 -9.03 5.97 -0.16
N PHE A 137 -8.58 4.75 -0.42
CA PHE A 137 -9.42 3.65 -0.87
C PHE A 137 -9.23 2.43 0.01
N ILE A 138 -10.30 1.67 0.23
CA ILE A 138 -10.24 0.40 0.94
C ILE A 138 -9.49 -0.62 0.07
N LYS A 139 -8.37 -1.13 0.59
CA LYS A 139 -7.57 -2.21 -0.02
C LYS A 139 -8.12 -3.58 0.36
N SER A 140 -8.48 -3.77 1.62
CA SER A 140 -9.08 -5.01 2.12
C SER A 140 -9.83 -4.76 3.42
N VAL A 141 -10.85 -5.58 3.69
CA VAL A 141 -11.53 -5.64 4.99
C VAL A 141 -10.98 -6.84 5.74
N LEU A 142 -10.54 -6.65 6.99
CA LEU A 142 -9.97 -7.71 7.82
C LEU A 142 -11.09 -8.59 8.38
N PRO A 143 -11.02 -9.92 8.21
CA PRO A 143 -11.92 -10.85 8.87
C PRO A 143 -11.95 -10.60 10.38
N GLU A 144 -13.11 -10.76 11.02
CA GLU A 144 -13.36 -10.48 12.45
C GLU A 144 -13.26 -9.00 12.88
N GLY A 145 -12.89 -8.09 11.98
CA GLY A 145 -12.84 -6.65 12.25
C GLY A 145 -14.23 -5.99 12.28
N ALA A 146 -14.32 -4.81 12.90
CA ALA A 146 -15.57 -4.03 12.98
C ALA A 146 -16.23 -3.80 11.61
N ALA A 147 -15.44 -3.45 10.59
CA ALA A 147 -15.92 -3.29 9.22
C ALA A 147 -16.41 -4.60 8.57
N ALA A 148 -15.80 -5.75 8.91
CA ALA A 148 -16.26 -7.05 8.40
C ALA A 148 -17.58 -7.47 9.05
N LYS A 149 -17.72 -7.26 10.37
CA LYS A 149 -18.95 -7.54 11.12
C LYS A 149 -20.12 -6.68 10.64
N ASP A 150 -19.85 -5.41 10.34
CA ASP A 150 -20.83 -4.51 9.75
C ASP A 150 -21.21 -4.90 8.32
N GLY A 151 -20.24 -5.35 7.52
CA GLY A 151 -20.46 -5.94 6.19
C GLY A 151 -20.83 -4.94 5.09
N ARG A 152 -21.08 -3.66 5.40
CA ARG A 152 -21.46 -2.65 4.39
C ARG A 152 -20.25 -2.05 3.66
N LEU A 153 -19.08 -2.05 4.28
CA LEU A 153 -17.85 -1.51 3.69
C LEU A 153 -17.21 -2.51 2.71
N ARG A 154 -16.81 -2.05 1.53
CA ARG A 154 -16.31 -2.90 0.44
C ARG A 154 -14.92 -2.50 -0.03
N VAL A 155 -14.21 -3.45 -0.65
CA VAL A 155 -12.94 -3.17 -1.33
C VAL A 155 -13.20 -2.17 -2.47
N ASN A 156 -12.26 -1.24 -2.66
CA ASN A 156 -12.33 -0.11 -3.60
C ASN A 156 -13.33 1.01 -3.23
N ASP A 157 -14.05 0.94 -2.12
CA ASP A 157 -14.73 2.11 -1.58
C ASP A 157 -13.72 3.25 -1.37
N GLN A 158 -14.05 4.45 -1.83
CA GLN A 158 -13.30 5.66 -1.54
C GLN A 158 -13.77 6.23 -0.20
N LEU A 159 -12.86 6.39 0.75
CA LEU A 159 -13.12 7.12 1.99
C LEU A 159 -13.11 8.62 1.68
N MET A 160 -14.28 9.26 1.77
CA MET A 160 -14.46 10.69 1.54
C MET A 160 -14.45 11.48 2.85
N ALA A 161 -14.96 10.93 3.94
CA ALA A 161 -14.91 11.55 5.26
C ALA A 161 -14.89 10.51 6.38
N VAL A 162 -14.36 10.92 7.52
CA VAL A 162 -14.30 10.12 8.74
C VAL A 162 -14.77 11.01 9.88
N ASN A 163 -15.82 10.59 10.56
CA ASN A 163 -16.60 11.41 11.49
C ASN A 163 -16.97 12.73 10.80
N GLN A 164 -16.64 13.86 11.43
CA GLN A 164 -16.90 15.20 10.90
C GLN A 164 -15.78 15.75 10.00
N GLN A 165 -14.73 14.96 9.71
CA GLN A 165 -13.56 15.42 8.94
C GLN A 165 -13.57 14.88 7.51
N SER A 166 -13.60 15.79 6.54
CA SER A 166 -13.44 15.46 5.12
C SER A 166 -12.00 15.03 4.81
N LEU A 167 -11.86 13.97 4.02
CA LEU A 167 -10.61 13.51 3.41
C LEU A 167 -10.43 14.00 1.97
N VAL A 168 -11.48 14.57 1.37
CA VAL A 168 -11.44 15.06 -0.01
C VAL A 168 -10.49 16.25 -0.10
N GLY A 169 -9.52 16.18 -1.03
CA GLY A 169 -8.52 17.22 -1.23
C GLY A 169 -7.36 17.19 -0.23
N LEU A 170 -7.41 16.29 0.76
CA LEU A 170 -6.27 16.05 1.64
C LEU A 170 -5.24 15.15 0.96
N LYS A 171 -3.97 15.39 1.27
CA LYS A 171 -2.91 14.47 0.86
C LYS A 171 -3.05 13.14 1.59
N ASN A 172 -2.47 12.08 1.03
CA ASN A 172 -2.52 10.75 1.64
C ASN A 172 -2.09 10.76 3.13
N ILE A 173 -0.95 11.40 3.44
CA ILE A 173 -0.41 11.46 4.82
C ILE A 173 -1.40 12.14 5.78
N GLN A 174 -1.96 13.28 5.37
CA GLN A 174 -2.93 14.02 6.17
C GLN A 174 -4.20 13.20 6.40
N SER A 175 -4.68 12.52 5.36
CA SER A 175 -5.85 11.64 5.45
C SER A 175 -5.62 10.46 6.40
N MET A 176 -4.42 9.89 6.38
CA MET A 176 -4.03 8.81 7.30
C MET A 176 -3.93 9.29 8.75
N GLU A 177 -3.51 10.54 8.97
CA GLU A 177 -3.51 11.16 10.29
C GLU A 177 -4.93 11.37 10.82
N VAL A 178 -5.84 11.87 9.97
CA VAL A 178 -7.28 12.00 10.29
C VAL A 178 -7.88 10.64 10.66
N LEU A 179 -7.62 9.60 9.85
CA LEU A 179 -8.07 8.23 10.14
C LEU A 179 -7.54 7.71 11.48
N ARG A 180 -6.25 7.94 11.79
CA ARG A 180 -5.66 7.53 13.08
C ARG A 180 -6.29 8.27 14.25
N LYS A 181 -6.47 9.59 14.15
CA LYS A 181 -7.08 10.42 15.19
C LYS A 181 -8.53 10.03 15.45
N ALA A 182 -9.29 9.74 14.39
CA ALA A 182 -10.67 9.28 14.50
C ALA A 182 -10.84 7.93 15.23
N MET A 183 -9.76 7.15 15.37
CA MET A 183 -9.75 5.87 16.10
C MET A 183 -9.26 6.00 17.55
N THR A 184 -8.92 7.19 18.02
CA THR A 184 -8.52 7.43 19.43
C THR A 184 -9.74 7.70 20.32
N GLN A 185 -9.57 7.54 21.64
CA GLN A 185 -10.68 7.61 22.63
C GLN A 185 -11.37 8.99 22.72
N ASP A 186 -10.76 10.06 22.22
CA ASP A 186 -11.35 11.42 22.14
C ASP A 186 -12.22 11.62 20.88
N ALA A 187 -12.66 10.54 20.23
CA ALA A 187 -13.53 10.63 19.07
C ALA A 187 -14.92 11.19 19.43
N PRO A 188 -15.55 12.00 18.55
CA PRO A 188 -16.86 12.59 18.80
C PRO A 188 -17.98 11.55 18.98
N PHE A 189 -17.76 10.30 18.55
CA PHE A 189 -18.67 9.17 18.74
C PHE A 189 -17.93 8.02 19.44
N PRO A 190 -17.90 7.96 20.79
CA PRO A 190 -17.18 6.91 21.49
C PRO A 190 -17.77 5.52 21.16
N GLY A 191 -16.89 4.58 20.78
CA GLY A 191 -17.30 3.22 20.41
C GLY A 191 -17.92 3.06 19.01
N GLN A 192 -17.99 4.14 18.21
CA GLN A 192 -18.45 4.08 16.82
C GLN A 192 -17.57 4.97 15.93
N ILE A 193 -17.56 4.70 14.64
CA ILE A 193 -16.94 5.58 13.66
C ILE A 193 -17.90 5.79 12.50
N GLN A 194 -18.15 7.05 12.18
CA GLN A 194 -18.93 7.41 11.01
C GLN A 194 -17.99 7.54 9.81
N LEU A 195 -18.32 6.93 8.70
CA LEU A 195 -17.57 7.03 7.44
C LEU A 195 -18.52 7.52 6.35
N ILE A 196 -18.04 8.44 5.52
CA ILE A 196 -18.67 8.76 4.24
C ILE A 196 -17.81 8.11 3.17
N VAL A 197 -18.41 7.19 2.41
CA VAL A 197 -17.74 6.49 1.32
C VAL A 197 -18.42 6.75 -0.02
N ALA A 198 -17.65 6.70 -1.09
CA ALA A 198 -18.15 6.68 -2.45
C ALA A 198 -17.76 5.38 -3.15
N ARG A 199 -18.68 4.82 -3.94
CA ARG A 199 -18.47 3.64 -4.76
C ARG A 199 -19.13 3.78 -6.11
#